data_AF-A0A820IAI6-F1
#
_entry.id   AF-A0A820IAI6-F1
#
_cell.length_a   1.000
_cell.length_b   1.000
_cell.length_c   1.000
_cell.angle_alpha   90.00
_cell.angle_beta   90.00
_cell.angle_gamma   90.00
#
_symmetry.space_group_name_H-M   'P 1'
#
loop_
_entity.id
_entity.type
_entity.pdbx_description
1 polymer ?
#
loop_
_entity_poly.entity_id
_entity_poly.type
_entity_poly.pdbx_seq_one_letter_code
_entity_poly.pdbx_strand_id
1 'polypeptide(L)'
;MRGSRTSVHIGQFSNDHAMGSLRLKPEHRARFHAPHILLYNASARLSYHFDLHGSNLSLDSACSTGLQAIHLGVQGLRTGEADMAVCGSVNTVMTPEQIYHYSMIGASSTDGRSRAFSIDANGYAKGIDDTTGK
;
A
#
# COMPACT_ATOMS: atom_id res chain seq x y z
N MET A 1 -9.87 -11.64 -20.09
CA MET A 1 -8.98 -11.61 -18.91
C MET A 1 -9.20 -12.80 -17.97
N ARG A 2 -10.42 -13.30 -17.78
CA ARG A 2 -10.65 -14.56 -17.04
C ARG A 2 -9.83 -15.73 -17.59
N GLY A 3 -9.34 -16.61 -16.73
CA GLY A 3 -8.49 -17.75 -17.07
C GLY A 3 -7.07 -17.39 -17.55
N SER A 4 -6.71 -16.10 -17.62
CA SER A 4 -5.47 -15.69 -18.25
C SER A 4 -4.26 -15.74 -17.31
N ARG A 5 -3.07 -15.76 -17.89
CA ARG A 5 -1.77 -15.65 -17.19
C ARG A 5 -1.46 -14.20 -16.80
N THR A 6 -2.47 -13.46 -16.34
CA THR A 6 -2.27 -12.09 -15.87
C THR A 6 -1.65 -12.13 -14.47
N SER A 7 -0.52 -11.48 -14.28
CA SER A 7 0.11 -11.33 -12.96
C SER A 7 -0.52 -10.19 -12.16
N VAL A 8 -0.46 -10.27 -10.83
CA VAL A 8 -1.02 -9.28 -9.90
C VAL A 8 0.01 -8.98 -8.81
N HIS A 9 0.57 -7.78 -8.83
CA HIS A 9 1.57 -7.32 -7.87
C HIS A 9 1.05 -6.07 -7.15
N ILE A 10 0.76 -6.18 -5.85
CA ILE A 10 0.19 -5.07 -5.08
C ILE A 10 1.08 -4.71 -3.91
N GLY A 11 1.47 -3.44 -3.88
CA GLY A 11 2.14 -2.84 -2.74
C GLY A 11 1.16 -2.42 -1.67
N GLN A 12 1.46 -2.72 -0.40
CA GLN A 12 0.83 -2.01 0.70
C GLN A 12 1.91 -1.49 1.62
N PHE A 13 1.89 -0.18 1.81
CA PHE A 13 2.73 0.46 2.80
C PHE A 13 1.82 0.92 3.93
N SER A 14 2.21 0.58 5.16
CA SER A 14 1.44 0.71 6.41
C SER A 14 0.29 -0.30 6.55
N ASN A 15 0.31 -1.03 7.67
CA ASN A 15 -0.78 -1.92 8.08
C ASN A 15 -1.73 -1.20 9.04
N ASP A 16 -2.19 -0.02 8.63
CA ASP A 16 -2.99 0.84 9.50
C ASP A 16 -4.37 0.25 9.79
N HIS A 17 -4.85 -0.62 8.89
CA HIS A 17 -5.99 -1.47 9.13
C HIS A 17 -5.75 -2.40 10.32
N ALA A 18 -4.60 -3.10 10.41
CA ALA A 18 -4.30 -3.94 11.58
C ALA A 18 -4.19 -3.13 12.86
N MET A 19 -3.56 -1.95 12.83
CA MET A 19 -3.49 -1.07 14.00
C MET A 19 -4.86 -0.56 14.44
N GLY A 20 -5.69 -0.07 13.52
CA GLY A 20 -7.07 0.32 13.80
C GLY A 20 -7.91 -0.84 14.33
N SER A 21 -7.67 -2.06 13.83
CA SER A 21 -8.35 -3.28 14.26
C SER A 21 -8.08 -3.62 15.74
N LEU A 22 -6.89 -3.32 16.25
CA LEU A 22 -6.55 -3.50 17.67
C LEU A 22 -7.35 -2.55 18.57
N ARG A 23 -7.83 -1.41 18.05
CA ARG A 23 -8.68 -0.47 18.79
C ARG A 23 -10.15 -0.90 18.85
N LEU A 24 -10.56 -1.89 18.05
CA LEU A 24 -11.92 -2.42 18.06
C LEU A 24 -12.14 -3.35 19.26
N LYS A 25 -13.36 -3.30 19.82
CA LYS A 25 -13.82 -4.26 20.83
C LYS A 25 -13.72 -5.69 20.29
N PRO A 26 -13.40 -6.70 21.13
CA PRO A 26 -13.25 -8.10 20.70
C PRO A 26 -14.43 -8.63 19.88
N GLU A 27 -15.67 -8.27 20.23
CA GLU A 27 -16.88 -8.65 19.49
C GLU A 27 -16.93 -8.15 18.03
N HIS A 28 -16.23 -7.05 17.73
CA HIS A 28 -16.16 -6.47 16.39
C HIS A 28 -14.95 -6.97 15.59
N ARG A 29 -14.04 -7.73 16.20
CA ARG A 29 -12.82 -8.19 15.54
C ARG A 29 -13.04 -9.35 14.57
N ALA A 30 -13.91 -10.29 14.91
CA ALA A 30 -14.06 -11.53 14.13
C ALA A 30 -14.58 -11.33 12.70
N ARG A 31 -15.36 -10.27 12.42
CA ARG A 31 -16.13 -10.11 11.17
C ARG A 31 -15.38 -9.38 10.04
N PHE A 32 -14.34 -8.60 10.36
CA PHE A 32 -13.63 -7.76 9.38
C PHE A 32 -12.09 -7.88 9.42
N HIS A 33 -11.52 -8.73 10.28
CA HIS A 33 -10.07 -8.72 10.49
C HIS A 33 -9.27 -9.49 9.44
N ALA A 34 -9.45 -10.81 9.34
CA ALA A 34 -8.56 -11.65 8.53
C ALA A 34 -8.44 -11.23 7.04
N PRO A 35 -9.53 -10.83 6.34
CA PRO A 35 -9.44 -10.43 4.94
C PRO A 35 -8.76 -9.07 4.70
N HIS A 36 -8.67 -8.22 5.74
CA HIS A 36 -8.25 -6.82 5.60
C HIS A 36 -6.85 -6.53 6.20
N ILE A 37 -6.37 -7.38 7.12
CA ILE A 37 -5.09 -7.16 7.81
C ILE A 37 -3.91 -7.93 7.22
N LEU A 38 -4.17 -9.01 6.48
CA LEU A 38 -3.12 -9.85 5.91
C LEU A 38 -2.70 -9.29 4.55
N LEU A 39 -1.42 -8.97 4.43
CA LEU A 39 -0.82 -8.31 3.27
C LEU A 39 -1.16 -9.01 1.94
N TYR A 40 -1.15 -10.35 1.90
CA TYR A 40 -1.43 -11.12 0.69
C TYR A 40 -2.85 -10.91 0.13
N ASN A 41 -3.81 -10.48 0.94
CA ASN A 41 -5.20 -10.37 0.49
C ASN A 41 -5.39 -9.31 -0.59
N ALA A 42 -4.54 -8.29 -0.65
CA ALA A 42 -4.65 -7.24 -1.66
C ALA A 42 -4.48 -7.80 -3.08
N SER A 43 -3.46 -8.62 -3.34
CA SER A 43 -3.30 -9.29 -4.63
C SER A 43 -4.28 -10.46 -4.80
N ALA A 44 -4.46 -11.29 -3.76
CA ALA A 44 -5.29 -12.49 -3.86
C ALA A 44 -6.75 -12.19 -4.17
N ARG A 45 -7.33 -11.12 -3.61
CA ARG A 45 -8.71 -10.72 -3.90
C ARG A 45 -8.89 -10.25 -5.34
N LEU A 46 -7.91 -9.56 -5.91
CA LEU A 46 -7.94 -9.15 -7.31
C LEU A 46 -7.82 -10.38 -8.22
N SER A 47 -6.85 -11.26 -7.95
CA SER A 47 -6.68 -12.51 -8.71
C SER A 47 -7.94 -13.37 -8.67
N TYR A 48 -8.55 -13.55 -7.50
CA TYR A 48 -9.79 -14.32 -7.34
C TYR A 48 -10.98 -13.67 -8.05
N HIS A 49 -11.18 -12.36 -7.86
CA HIS A 49 -12.34 -11.66 -8.41
C HIS A 49 -12.32 -11.58 -9.94
N PHE A 50 -11.15 -11.38 -10.52
CA PHE A 50 -10.97 -11.29 -11.98
C PHE A 50 -10.62 -12.62 -12.66
N ASP A 51 -10.50 -13.71 -11.89
CA ASP A 51 -10.13 -15.05 -12.37
C ASP A 51 -8.78 -15.04 -13.12
N LEU A 52 -7.74 -14.54 -12.43
CA LEU A 52 -6.39 -14.37 -12.96
C LEU A 52 -5.46 -15.45 -12.37
N HIS A 53 -4.73 -16.15 -13.24
CA HIS A 53 -3.92 -17.32 -12.89
C HIS A 53 -2.42 -17.09 -13.05
N GLY A 54 -1.98 -15.86 -13.29
CA GLY A 54 -0.55 -15.51 -13.27
C GLY A 54 0.00 -15.40 -11.84
N SER A 55 1.26 -14.99 -11.74
CA SER A 55 1.91 -14.71 -10.45
C SER A 55 1.07 -13.74 -9.60
N ASN A 56 0.88 -14.04 -8.32
CA ASN A 56 0.19 -13.17 -7.38
C ASN A 56 1.11 -12.84 -6.22
N LEU A 57 1.34 -11.55 -5.95
CA LEU A 57 2.26 -11.12 -4.92
C LEU A 57 1.77 -9.83 -4.26
N SER A 58 1.74 -9.83 -2.93
CA SER A 58 1.72 -8.59 -2.18
C SER A 58 3.09 -8.34 -1.58
N LEU A 59 3.56 -7.09 -1.65
CA LEU A 59 4.89 -6.70 -1.18
C LEU A 59 4.82 -5.43 -0.32
N ASP A 60 5.82 -5.27 0.54
CA ASP A 60 6.09 -4.05 1.30
C ASP A 60 7.60 -3.81 1.30
N SER A 61 8.00 -2.70 0.69
CA SER A 61 9.37 -2.17 0.67
C SER A 61 9.38 -0.69 1.02
N ALA A 62 8.47 -0.29 1.91
CA ALA A 62 8.22 1.08 2.31
C ALA A 62 7.84 2.01 1.14
N CYS A 63 8.46 3.18 1.03
CA CYS A 63 8.12 4.20 0.05
C CYS A 63 8.33 3.76 -1.42
N SER A 64 9.11 2.71 -1.67
CA SER A 64 9.40 2.21 -3.02
C SER A 64 8.43 1.14 -3.51
N THR A 65 7.48 0.71 -2.68
CA THR A 65 6.65 -0.49 -2.95
C THR A 65 5.88 -0.42 -4.26
N GLY A 66 5.30 0.73 -4.60
CA GLY A 66 4.58 0.90 -5.87
C GLY A 66 5.47 0.71 -7.09
N LEU A 67 6.71 1.22 -7.04
CA LEU A 67 7.69 1.06 -8.12
C LEU A 67 8.17 -0.39 -8.22
N GLN A 68 8.36 -1.08 -7.10
CA GLN A 68 8.72 -2.50 -7.11
C GLN A 68 7.60 -3.38 -7.70
N ALA A 69 6.33 -3.10 -7.38
CA ALA A 69 5.21 -3.80 -7.98
C ALA A 69 5.19 -3.68 -9.51
N ILE A 70 5.41 -2.47 -10.02
CA ILE A 70 5.53 -2.20 -11.46
C ILE A 70 6.75 -2.91 -12.04
N HIS A 71 7.91 -2.80 -11.38
CA HIS A 71 9.15 -3.45 -11.82
C HIS A 71 8.94 -4.95 -12.04
N LEU A 72 8.35 -5.64 -11.06
CA LEU A 72 8.06 -7.07 -11.14
C LEU A 72 7.05 -7.39 -12.26
N GLY A 73 6.03 -6.55 -12.45
CA GLY A 73 5.07 -6.72 -13.55
C GLY A 73 5.74 -6.63 -14.91
N VAL A 74 6.59 -5.62 -15.10
CA VAL A 74 7.38 -5.42 -16.32
C VAL A 74 8.33 -6.60 -16.55
N GLN A 75 8.99 -7.12 -15.51
CA GLN A 75 9.84 -8.31 -15.66
C GLN A 75 9.03 -9.52 -16.14
N GLY A 76 7.88 -9.82 -15.52
CA GLY A 76 7.04 -10.95 -15.93
C GLY A 76 6.51 -10.85 -17.36
N LEU A 77 6.22 -9.64 -17.84
CA LEU A 77 5.87 -9.39 -19.25
C LEU A 77 7.07 -9.64 -20.19
N ARG A 78 8.26 -9.22 -19.79
CA ARG A 78 9.48 -9.35 -20.60
C ARG A 78 10.00 -10.78 -20.68
N THR A 79 9.85 -11.57 -19.62
CA THR A 79 10.24 -12.99 -19.60
C THR A 79 9.18 -13.89 -20.24
N GLY A 80 8.01 -13.36 -20.57
CA GLY A 80 6.88 -14.12 -21.10
C GLY A 80 6.18 -14.98 -20.04
N GLU A 81 6.45 -14.76 -18.76
CA GLU A 81 5.78 -15.40 -17.62
C GLU A 81 4.33 -14.95 -17.46
N ALA A 82 4.01 -13.74 -17.91
CA ALA A 82 2.67 -13.18 -17.95
C ALA A 82 2.41 -12.45 -19.27
N ASP A 83 1.16 -12.45 -19.72
CA ASP A 83 0.74 -11.74 -20.94
C ASP A 83 0.18 -10.33 -20.62
N MET A 84 -0.23 -10.13 -19.37
CA MET A 84 -0.70 -8.87 -18.79
C MET A 84 -0.28 -8.80 -17.32
N ALA A 85 -0.19 -7.60 -16.75
CA ALA A 85 0.15 -7.39 -15.35
C ALA A 85 -0.73 -6.30 -14.73
N VAL A 86 -1.31 -6.59 -13.56
CA VAL A 86 -1.96 -5.62 -12.68
C VAL A 86 -0.96 -5.22 -11.61
N CYS A 87 -0.55 -3.96 -11.63
CA CYS A 87 0.43 -3.43 -10.70
C CYS A 87 -0.12 -2.18 -10.01
N GLY A 88 0.13 -2.04 -8.72
CA GLY A 88 -0.25 -0.84 -7.98
C GLY A 88 0.20 -0.89 -6.54
N SER A 89 -0.09 0.17 -5.81
CA SER A 89 0.09 0.20 -4.36
C SER A 89 -0.91 1.10 -3.68
N VAL A 90 -1.24 0.80 -2.42
CA VAL A 90 -2.11 1.61 -1.57
C VAL A 90 -1.42 1.93 -0.24
N ASN A 91 -1.66 3.12 0.27
CA ASN A 91 -1.28 3.54 1.62
C ASN A 91 -2.45 4.32 2.22
N THR A 92 -2.95 3.87 3.37
CA THR A 92 -4.08 4.50 4.07
C THR A 92 -3.58 5.06 5.40
N VAL A 93 -4.09 6.23 5.79
CA VAL A 93 -3.86 6.82 7.11
C VAL A 93 -5.18 6.86 7.85
N MET A 94 -5.40 5.86 8.69
CA MET A 94 -6.55 5.66 9.57
C MET A 94 -6.27 6.14 10.99
N THR A 95 -5.01 6.13 11.44
CA THR A 95 -4.64 6.53 12.80
C THR A 95 -3.50 7.54 12.82
N PRO A 96 -3.41 8.38 13.86
CA PRO A 96 -2.36 9.40 13.96
C PRO A 96 -0.99 8.82 14.34
N GLU A 97 -0.92 7.55 14.77
CA GLU A 97 0.32 6.94 15.29
C GLU A 97 1.43 6.94 14.25
N GLN A 98 1.11 6.65 12.99
CA GLN A 98 2.13 6.65 11.95
C GLN A 98 2.71 8.06 11.77
N ILE A 99 1.88 9.10 11.69
CA ILE A 99 2.36 10.48 11.57
C ILE A 99 3.20 10.85 12.80
N TYR A 100 2.72 10.52 14.00
CA TYR A 100 3.43 10.78 15.25
C TYR A 100 4.82 10.12 15.30
N HIS A 101 4.92 8.83 14.95
CA HIS A 101 6.20 8.12 14.94
C HIS A 101 7.18 8.70 13.92
N TYR A 102 6.71 9.09 12.73
CA TYR A 102 7.55 9.73 11.72
C TYR A 102 7.99 11.14 12.13
N SER A 103 7.16 11.87 12.88
CA SER A 103 7.53 13.16 13.46
C SER A 103 8.59 13.00 14.56
N MET A 104 8.50 11.97 15.42
CA MET A 104 9.49 11.73 16.48
C MET A 104 10.90 11.45 15.94
N ILE A 105 11.02 10.87 14.75
CA ILE A 105 12.31 10.63 14.09
C ILE A 105 12.74 11.79 13.18
N GLY A 106 12.01 12.90 13.17
CA GLY A 106 12.32 14.08 12.36
C GLY A 106 12.09 13.91 10.85
N ALA A 107 11.32 12.90 10.43
CA ALA A 107 11.07 12.64 9.01
C ALA A 107 9.91 13.50 8.46
N SER A 108 8.93 13.85 9.31
CA SER A 108 7.79 14.68 8.93
C SER A 108 8.14 16.17 8.88
N SER A 109 7.68 16.87 7.84
CA SER A 109 7.73 18.34 7.77
C SER A 109 6.83 18.97 8.85
N THR A 110 7.26 20.07 9.46
CA THR A 110 6.51 20.76 10.52
C THR A 110 5.35 21.61 9.99
N ASP A 111 5.40 21.98 8.71
CA ASP A 111 4.40 22.78 8.00
C ASP A 111 3.58 21.95 7.01
N GLY A 112 3.75 20.62 7.01
CA GLY A 112 3.00 19.70 6.15
C GLY A 112 3.32 19.86 4.66
N ARG A 113 4.50 20.37 4.31
CA ARG A 113 4.91 20.61 2.90
C ARG A 113 6.24 19.96 2.57
N SER A 114 6.25 19.16 1.50
CA SER A 114 7.48 18.61 0.92
C SER A 114 8.16 19.66 0.06
N ARG A 115 9.33 20.16 0.47
CA ARG A 115 10.13 21.15 -0.28
C ARG A 115 11.35 20.49 -0.91
N ALA A 116 11.14 19.71 -1.97
CA ALA A 116 12.22 18.98 -2.62
C ALA A 116 13.33 19.94 -3.07
N PHE A 117 14.57 19.66 -2.64
CA PHE A 117 15.79 20.41 -2.99
C PHE A 117 15.84 21.88 -2.51
N SER A 118 14.97 22.30 -1.59
CA SER A 118 15.01 23.64 -1.00
C SER A 118 15.96 23.74 0.20
N ILE A 119 16.53 24.92 0.42
CA ILE A 119 17.28 25.25 1.65
C ILE A 119 16.39 25.22 2.91
N ASP A 120 15.09 25.48 2.74
CA ASP A 120 14.10 25.47 3.81
C ASP A 120 13.47 24.07 4.01
N ALA A 121 14.04 23.01 3.44
CA ALA A 121 13.51 21.65 3.58
C ALA A 121 13.65 21.15 5.02
N ASN A 122 12.52 20.76 5.62
CA ASN A 122 12.41 20.38 7.04
C ASN A 122 11.77 18.98 7.25
N GLY A 123 11.68 18.16 6.19
CA GLY A 123 11.02 16.85 6.21
C GLY A 123 10.09 16.66 5.01
N TYR A 124 9.37 15.54 4.97
CA TYR A 124 8.38 15.26 3.93
C TYR A 124 6.95 15.38 4.48
N ALA A 125 6.04 15.80 3.61
CA ALA A 125 4.61 15.77 3.84
C ALA A 125 4.04 14.42 3.38
N LYS A 126 3.24 13.78 4.24
CA LYS A 126 2.48 12.60 3.82
C LYS A 126 1.32 13.08 2.93
N GLY A 127 1.20 12.52 1.73
CA GLY A 127 0.12 12.81 0.81
C GLY A 127 -1.20 12.23 1.32
N ILE A 128 -1.82 12.90 2.27
CA ILE A 128 -3.20 12.68 2.69
C ILE A 128 -4.06 13.71 1.97
N ASP A 129 -5.18 13.26 1.39
CA ASP A 129 -6.20 14.17 0.88
C ASP A 129 -6.86 14.83 2.10
N ASP A 130 -6.47 16.06 2.40
CA ASP A 130 -7.11 16.87 3.42
C ASP A 130 -8.45 17.37 2.88
N THR A 131 -9.47 16.50 2.89
CA THR A 131 -10.86 16.91 2.67
C THR A 131 -11.41 17.76 3.82
N THR A 132 -10.61 18.07 4.83
CA THR A 132 -10.89 19.04 5.89
C THR A 132 -10.17 20.35 5.62
N GLY A 133 -10.62 21.04 4.57
CA GLY A 133 -10.15 22.35 4.12
C GLY A 133 -9.54 23.25 5.20
N LYS A 134 -8.24 23.49 5.05
CA LYS A 134 -7.59 24.77 5.32
C LYS A 134 -6.73 25.17 4.14
#